data_AF-A0A2M7CMI5-F1
#
_entry.id   AF-A0A2M7CMI5-F1
#
_cell.length_a   1.000
_cell.length_b   1.000
_cell.length_c   1.000
_cell.angle_alpha   90.00
_cell.angle_beta   90.00
_cell.angle_gamma   90.00
#
_symmetry.space_group_name_H-M   'P 1'
#
loop_
_entity.id
_entity.type
_entity.pdbx_description
1 polymer ?
#
loop_
_entity_poly.entity_id
_entity_poly.type
_entity_poly.pdbx_seq_one_letter_code
_entity_poly.pdbx_strand_id
1 'polypeptide(L)'
;MPNLAEIVHRRRERRADLRRRSESRLRAAGLGLGYIFSILLAVGIFASVFAYADLTRDLPSIDQLPILLNPDHGLLLQPTRLYDRTGGQVIFTVAPSDSERVYLPLDRLPKSLVDATIAAADTGFERHPGYFLSGLDNPDAHPTLAQKLAYDLLLFAEPPSLRRALRERILAAQITSRFGRQQV
;
A
#
# COMPACT_ATOMS: atom_id res chain seq x y z
N MET A 1 47.44 4.20 67.29
CA MET A 1 45.99 3.89 67.18
C MET A 1 45.41 4.77 66.08
N PRO A 2 44.66 4.24 65.10
CA PRO A 2 44.08 5.05 64.04
C PRO A 2 43.08 6.06 64.63
N ASN A 3 43.12 7.30 64.13
CA ASN A 3 42.30 8.41 64.61
C ASN A 3 40.84 8.20 64.17
N LEU A 4 39.86 8.46 65.06
CA LEU A 4 38.42 8.32 64.78
C LEU A 4 38.00 9.10 63.52
N ALA A 5 38.62 10.27 63.29
CA ALA A 5 38.41 11.07 62.10
C ALA A 5 38.81 10.33 60.81
N GLU A 6 39.94 9.62 60.79
CA GLU A 6 40.37 8.85 59.61
C GLU A 6 39.39 7.73 59.25
N ILE A 7 38.78 7.08 60.25
CA ILE A 7 37.82 6.00 60.02
C ILE A 7 36.54 6.54 59.35
N VAL A 8 36.07 7.72 59.78
CA VAL A 8 34.90 8.38 59.20
C VAL A 8 35.20 8.89 57.79
N HIS A 9 36.37 9.49 57.56
CA HIS A 9 36.80 9.92 56.22
C HIS A 9 36.91 8.73 55.24
N ARG A 10 37.57 7.63 55.62
CA ARG A 10 37.68 6.43 54.77
C ARG A 10 36.33 5.79 54.46
N ARG A 11 35.35 5.82 55.38
CA ARG A 11 33.98 5.33 55.12
C ARG A 11 33.22 6.24 54.15
N ARG A 12 33.39 7.57 54.26
CA ARG A 12 32.76 8.55 53.37
C ARG A 12 33.35 8.45 51.95
N GLU A 13 34.66 8.28 51.84
CA GLU A 13 35.37 8.02 50.58
C GLU A 13 34.93 6.71 49.94
N ARG A 14 34.89 5.59 50.68
CA ARG A 14 34.37 4.32 50.16
C ARG A 14 32.93 4.43 49.64
N ARG A 15 32.04 5.16 50.33
CA ARG A 15 30.66 5.38 49.85
C ARG A 15 30.61 6.28 48.61
N ALA A 16 31.46 7.30 48.53
CA ALA A 16 31.57 8.15 47.35
C ALA A 16 32.10 7.37 46.13
N ASP A 17 33.10 6.51 46.32
CA ASP A 17 33.65 5.65 45.26
C ASP A 17 32.65 4.61 44.77
N LEU A 18 31.88 4.00 45.68
CA LEU A 18 30.81 3.07 45.30
C LEU A 18 29.70 3.78 44.50
N ARG A 19 29.32 5.00 44.88
CA ARG A 19 28.36 5.83 44.13
C ARG A 19 28.90 6.21 42.76
N ARG A 20 30.15 6.68 42.67
CA ARG A 20 30.82 7.02 41.39
C ARG A 20 30.95 5.81 40.46
N ARG A 21 31.26 4.62 41.00
CA ARG A 21 31.30 3.35 40.23
C ARG A 21 29.93 2.94 39.75
N SER A 22 28.89 3.07 40.58
CA SER A 22 27.50 2.77 40.19
C SER A 22 26.99 3.75 39.13
N GLU A 23 27.24 5.05 39.28
CA GLU A 23 26.87 6.08 38.32
C GLU A 23 27.60 5.90 36.98
N SER A 24 28.89 5.56 37.02
CA SER A 24 29.67 5.24 35.81
C SER A 24 29.13 4.00 35.10
N ARG A 25 28.79 2.93 35.84
CA ARG A 25 28.16 1.73 35.28
C ARG A 25 26.77 2.00 34.69
N LEU A 26 25.94 2.80 35.36
CA LEU A 26 24.63 3.19 34.86
C LEU A 26 24.74 4.04 33.59
N ARG A 27 25.68 4.98 33.53
CA ARG A 27 25.96 5.76 32.32
C ARG A 27 26.47 4.89 31.18
N ALA A 28 27.40 3.98 31.45
CA ALA A 28 27.91 3.04 30.46
C ALA A 28 26.81 2.09 29.95
N ALA A 29 25.93 1.60 30.84
CA ALA A 29 24.78 0.79 30.48
C ALA A 29 23.75 1.57 29.64
N GLY A 30 23.47 2.83 30.01
CA GLY A 30 22.58 3.71 29.25
C GLY A 30 23.13 4.02 27.84
N LEU A 31 24.43 4.28 27.72
CA LEU A 31 25.09 4.44 26.42
C LEU A 31 25.03 3.15 25.60
N GLY A 32 25.32 1.99 26.22
CA GLY A 32 25.23 0.69 25.55
C GLY A 32 23.82 0.39 25.04
N LEU A 33 22.80 0.63 25.86
CA LEU A 33 21.39 0.47 25.46
C LEU A 33 21.01 1.44 24.34
N GLY A 34 21.49 2.69 24.42
CA GLY A 34 21.29 3.70 23.37
C GLY A 34 21.93 3.30 22.04
N TYR A 35 23.15 2.74 22.08
CA TYR A 35 23.81 2.19 20.89
C TYR A 35 23.05 1.01 20.29
N ILE A 36 22.61 0.06 21.12
CA ILE A 36 21.82 -1.10 20.65
C ILE A 36 20.51 -0.61 20.02
N PHE A 37 19.81 0.32 20.68
CA PHE A 37 18.58 0.91 20.16
C PHE A 37 18.83 1.62 18.82
N SER A 38 19.91 2.40 18.72
CA SER A 38 20.29 3.08 17.48
C SER A 38 20.58 2.09 16.34
N ILE A 39 21.26 0.98 16.62
CA ILE A 39 21.54 -0.07 15.64
C ILE A 39 20.23 -0.73 15.21
N LEU A 40 19.36 -1.11 16.14
CA LEU A 40 18.05 -1.71 15.83
C LEU A 40 17.17 -0.77 15.00
N LEU A 41 17.16 0.52 15.34
CA LEU A 41 16.43 1.53 14.57
C LEU A 41 16.97 1.64 13.14
N ALA A 42 18.29 1.70 12.97
CA ALA A 42 18.92 1.75 11.66
C ALA A 42 18.57 0.51 10.83
N VAL A 43 18.70 -0.69 11.40
CA VAL A 43 18.32 -1.95 10.76
C VAL A 43 16.83 -1.95 10.39
N GLY A 44 15.95 -1.46 11.26
CA GLY A 44 14.52 -1.36 11.01
C GLY A 44 14.17 -0.44 9.83
N ILE A 45 14.87 0.71 9.73
CA ILE A 45 14.73 1.63 8.59
C ILE A 45 15.17 0.95 7.29
N PHE A 46 16.37 0.34 7.27
CA PHE A 46 16.86 -0.35 6.07
C PHE A 46 15.96 -1.51 5.66
N ALA A 47 15.48 -2.31 6.61
CA ALA A 47 14.55 -3.41 6.34
C ALA A 47 13.24 -2.88 5.74
N SER A 48 12.72 -1.76 6.26
CA SER A 48 11.48 -1.13 5.77
C SER A 48 11.65 -0.57 4.36
N VAL A 49 12.77 0.10 4.07
CA VAL A 49 13.09 0.59 2.71
C VAL A 49 13.20 -0.56 1.73
N PHE A 50 13.89 -1.65 2.12
CA PHE A 50 14.03 -2.83 1.26
C PHE A 50 12.68 -3.53 1.02
N ALA A 51 11.86 -3.71 2.07
CA ALA A 51 10.54 -4.29 1.96
C ALA A 51 9.61 -3.46 1.07
N TYR A 52 9.64 -2.13 1.21
CA TYR A 52 8.89 -1.22 0.35
C TYR A 52 9.35 -1.30 -1.11
N ALA A 53 10.68 -1.26 -1.35
CA ALA A 53 11.24 -1.36 -2.68
C ALA A 53 10.89 -2.68 -3.37
N ASP A 54 10.93 -3.81 -2.65
CA ASP A 54 10.48 -5.10 -3.18
C ASP A 54 8.96 -5.12 -3.43
N LEU A 55 8.16 -4.54 -2.53
CA LEU A 55 6.72 -4.46 -2.70
C LEU A 55 6.34 -3.66 -3.96
N THR A 56 6.99 -2.53 -4.21
CA THR A 56 6.71 -1.67 -5.38
C THR A 56 7.48 -2.05 -6.64
N ARG A 57 8.36 -3.07 -6.57
CA ARG A 57 9.10 -3.56 -7.74
C ARG A 57 8.12 -4.08 -8.79
N ASP A 58 8.32 -3.65 -10.05
CA ASP A 58 7.49 -4.05 -11.20
C ASP A 58 6.00 -3.75 -11.04
N LEU A 59 5.64 -2.78 -10.18
CA LEU A 59 4.26 -2.36 -10.01
C LEU A 59 3.77 -1.69 -11.31
N PRO A 60 2.62 -2.09 -11.88
CA PRO A 60 2.08 -1.48 -13.09
C PRO A 60 1.76 0.00 -12.86
N SER A 61 1.98 0.83 -13.89
CA SER A 61 1.62 2.25 -13.81
C SER A 61 0.10 2.42 -13.92
N ILE A 62 -0.47 3.29 -13.10
CA ILE A 62 -1.87 3.70 -13.19
C ILE A 62 -2.20 4.45 -14.50
N ASP A 63 -1.18 4.88 -15.26
CA ASP A 63 -1.34 5.43 -16.62
C ASP A 63 -1.88 4.40 -17.63
N GLN A 64 -1.85 3.11 -17.29
CA GLN A 64 -2.51 2.08 -18.09
C GLN A 64 -4.03 2.23 -18.07
N LEU A 65 -4.64 2.77 -17.01
CA LEU A 65 -6.09 2.91 -16.92
C LEU A 65 -6.68 3.79 -18.03
N PRO A 66 -6.17 5.01 -18.30
CA PRO A 66 -6.58 5.77 -19.47
C PRO A 66 -6.41 5.00 -20.78
N ILE A 67 -5.31 4.28 -20.99
CA ILE A 67 -5.10 3.51 -22.24
C ILE A 67 -6.18 2.43 -22.41
N LEU A 68 -6.58 1.79 -21.30
CA LEU A 68 -7.58 0.74 -21.29
C LEU A 68 -9.02 1.27 -21.40
N LEU A 69 -9.32 2.37 -20.72
CA LEU A 69 -10.69 2.84 -20.45
C LEU A 69 -11.04 4.19 -21.11
N ASN A 70 -10.15 4.79 -21.89
CA ASN A 70 -10.43 6.07 -22.56
C ASN A 70 -11.75 5.97 -23.37
N PRO A 71 -12.66 6.96 -23.27
CA PRO A 71 -13.93 6.94 -23.97
C PRO A 71 -13.83 6.81 -25.50
N ASP A 72 -12.79 7.40 -26.10
CA ASP A 72 -12.66 7.52 -27.56
C ASP A 72 -11.87 6.36 -28.15
N HIS A 73 -10.83 5.89 -27.45
CA HIS A 73 -9.86 4.92 -27.98
C HIS A 73 -9.38 3.89 -26.94
N GLY A 74 -10.13 3.68 -25.87
CA GLY A 74 -9.80 2.71 -24.83
C GLY A 74 -9.79 1.28 -25.37
N LEU A 75 -8.71 0.55 -25.09
CA LEU A 75 -8.53 -0.82 -25.59
C LEU A 75 -9.65 -1.78 -25.11
N LEU A 76 -10.23 -1.55 -23.92
CA LEU A 76 -11.30 -2.38 -23.38
C LEU A 76 -12.69 -2.04 -23.92
N LEU A 77 -12.84 -0.95 -24.67
CA LEU A 77 -14.07 -0.64 -25.40
C LEU A 77 -14.13 -1.39 -26.74
N GLN A 78 -12.99 -1.83 -27.25
CA GLN A 78 -12.93 -2.58 -28.50
C GLN A 78 -13.13 -4.07 -28.25
N PRO A 79 -13.97 -4.77 -29.04
CA PRO A 79 -14.10 -6.20 -28.94
C PRO A 79 -12.83 -6.89 -29.46
N THR A 80 -12.58 -8.11 -28.99
CA THR A 80 -11.43 -8.88 -29.48
C THR A 80 -11.70 -9.34 -30.91
N ARG A 81 -10.86 -8.90 -31.86
CA ARG A 81 -10.98 -9.26 -33.29
C ARG A 81 -9.89 -10.25 -33.67
N LEU A 82 -10.28 -11.36 -34.28
CA LEU A 82 -9.40 -12.38 -34.84
C LEU A 82 -9.27 -12.13 -36.35
N TYR A 83 -8.03 -11.95 -36.80
CA TYR A 83 -7.72 -11.70 -38.19
C TYR A 83 -7.18 -12.96 -38.87
N ASP A 84 -7.31 -13.03 -40.21
CA ASP A 84 -6.60 -14.01 -41.02
C ASP A 84 -5.08 -13.88 -40.86
N ARG A 85 -4.32 -14.90 -41.28
CA ARG A 85 -2.85 -14.91 -41.27
C ARG A 85 -2.24 -13.67 -41.94
N THR A 86 -2.93 -13.11 -42.93
CA THR A 86 -2.50 -11.89 -43.63
C THR A 86 -2.72 -10.60 -42.83
N GLY A 87 -3.53 -10.63 -41.76
CA GLY A 87 -3.93 -9.47 -40.97
C GLY A 87 -4.95 -8.54 -41.66
N GLY A 88 -5.29 -8.80 -42.93
CA GLY A 88 -6.11 -7.91 -43.74
C GLY A 88 -7.62 -8.07 -43.56
N GLN A 89 -8.08 -9.23 -43.10
CA GLN A 89 -9.50 -9.54 -42.93
C GLN A 89 -9.81 -10.04 -41.53
N VAL A 90 -10.87 -9.51 -40.92
CA VAL A 90 -11.42 -10.00 -39.65
C VAL A 90 -12.21 -11.27 -39.94
N ILE A 91 -11.78 -12.39 -39.38
CA ILE A 91 -12.46 -13.68 -39.47
C ILE A 91 -13.58 -13.74 -38.43
N PHE A 92 -13.31 -13.25 -37.22
CA PHE A 92 -14.25 -13.38 -36.12
C PHE A 92 -14.08 -12.24 -35.12
N THR A 93 -15.18 -11.83 -34.49
CA THR A 93 -15.16 -10.85 -33.39
C THR A 93 -15.75 -11.51 -32.16
N VAL A 94 -14.97 -11.59 -31.09
CA VAL A 94 -15.41 -12.09 -29.79
C VAL A 94 -16.01 -10.91 -29.03
N ALA A 95 -17.35 -10.89 -28.94
CA ALA A 95 -18.09 -9.93 -28.15
C ALA A 95 -19.21 -10.66 -27.36
N PRO A 96 -19.51 -10.26 -26.11
CA PRO A 96 -20.59 -10.87 -25.32
C PRO A 96 -21.98 -10.67 -25.93
N SER A 97 -22.14 -9.62 -26.74
CA SER A 97 -23.35 -9.28 -27.47
C SER A 97 -22.96 -8.87 -28.90
N ASP A 98 -23.94 -8.91 -29.81
CA ASP A 98 -23.78 -8.39 -31.18
C ASP A 98 -23.59 -6.86 -31.24
N SER A 99 -23.64 -6.18 -30.09
CA SER A 99 -23.52 -4.73 -29.98
C SER A 99 -22.14 -4.30 -29.49
N GLU A 100 -21.63 -3.20 -30.04
CA GLU A 100 -20.39 -2.59 -29.57
C GLU A 100 -20.51 -2.13 -28.10
N ARG A 101 -19.40 -2.14 -27.37
CA ARG A 101 -19.35 -1.55 -26.04
C ARG A 101 -19.43 -0.03 -26.19
N VAL A 102 -20.45 0.57 -25.58
CA VAL A 102 -20.64 2.02 -25.58
C VAL A 102 -20.16 2.58 -24.25
N TYR A 103 -19.24 3.55 -24.31
CA TYR A 103 -18.87 4.33 -23.13
C TYR A 103 -20.04 5.23 -22.72
N LEU A 104 -20.46 5.11 -21.46
CA LEU A 104 -21.54 5.92 -20.89
C LEU A 104 -20.97 6.82 -19.80
N PRO A 105 -20.91 8.16 -20.02
CA PRO A 105 -20.37 9.06 -19.02
C PRO A 105 -21.31 9.17 -17.81
N LEU A 106 -20.73 9.43 -16.64
CA LEU A 106 -21.43 9.41 -15.35
C LEU A 106 -22.56 10.44 -15.26
N ASP A 107 -22.44 11.57 -15.95
CA ASP A 107 -23.45 12.64 -16.01
C ASP A 107 -24.73 12.24 -16.75
N ARG A 108 -24.66 11.21 -17.59
CA ARG A 108 -25.82 10.62 -18.29
C ARG A 108 -26.54 9.56 -17.48
N LEU A 109 -25.96 9.12 -16.37
CA LEU A 109 -26.57 8.10 -15.52
C LEU A 109 -27.58 8.70 -14.53
N PRO A 110 -28.74 8.05 -14.32
CA PRO A 110 -29.65 8.45 -13.26
C PRO A 110 -28.95 8.39 -11.90
N LYS A 111 -29.12 9.43 -11.09
CA LYS A 111 -28.52 9.50 -9.75
C LYS A 111 -28.87 8.27 -8.88
N SER A 112 -30.09 7.75 -8.99
CA SER A 112 -30.52 6.55 -8.27
C SER A 112 -29.68 5.31 -8.61
N LEU A 113 -29.22 5.16 -9.85
CA LEU A 113 -28.38 4.04 -10.26
C LEU A 113 -26.95 4.17 -9.69
N VAL A 114 -26.41 5.39 -9.71
CA VAL A 114 -25.09 5.69 -9.11
C VAL A 114 -25.13 5.43 -7.61
N ASP A 115 -26.12 5.99 -6.91
CA ASP A 115 -26.29 5.83 -5.46
C ASP A 115 -26.51 4.35 -5.09
N ALA A 116 -27.28 3.59 -5.88
CA ALA A 116 -27.48 2.15 -5.66
C ALA A 116 -26.20 1.33 -5.88
N THR A 117 -25.39 1.69 -6.89
CA THR A 117 -24.11 1.02 -7.17
C THR A 117 -23.13 1.26 -6.03
N ILE A 118 -23.02 2.51 -5.56
CA ILE A 118 -22.20 2.88 -4.40
C ILE A 118 -22.69 2.12 -3.16
N ALA A 119 -24.00 2.13 -2.88
CA ALA A 119 -24.54 1.43 -1.72
C ALA A 119 -24.30 -0.10 -1.75
N ALA A 120 -24.28 -0.71 -2.94
CA ALA A 120 -24.06 -2.15 -3.10
C ALA A 120 -22.57 -2.54 -3.08
N ALA A 121 -21.69 -1.74 -3.69
CA ALA A 121 -20.29 -2.08 -3.89
C ALA A 121 -19.33 -1.40 -2.90
N ASP A 122 -19.63 -0.17 -2.48
CA ASP A 122 -18.73 0.66 -1.66
C ASP A 122 -19.51 1.69 -0.82
N THR A 123 -20.11 1.24 0.28
CA THR A 123 -20.91 2.10 1.19
C THR A 123 -20.14 3.27 1.80
N GLY A 124 -18.82 3.19 1.80
CA GLY A 124 -17.92 4.18 2.35
C GLY A 124 -17.44 5.20 1.32
N PHE A 125 -17.84 5.06 0.04
CA PHE A 125 -17.17 5.66 -1.11
C PHE A 125 -16.64 7.07 -0.84
N GLU A 126 -17.49 8.01 -0.42
CA GLU A 126 -17.12 9.42 -0.22
C GLU A 126 -16.10 9.70 0.91
N ARG A 127 -15.91 8.77 1.85
CA ARG A 127 -15.16 9.02 3.11
C ARG A 127 -13.76 8.43 3.15
N HIS A 128 -13.50 7.29 2.50
CA HIS A 128 -12.18 6.63 2.57
C HIS A 128 -11.24 7.08 1.44
N PRO A 129 -9.91 6.98 1.60
CA PRO A 129 -8.93 7.39 0.59
C PRO A 129 -8.81 6.40 -0.61
N GLY A 130 -9.86 5.62 -0.88
CA GLY A 130 -9.86 4.59 -1.91
C GLY A 130 -9.27 3.23 -1.51
N TYR A 131 -8.92 3.02 -0.24
CA TYR A 131 -8.46 1.72 0.24
C TYR A 131 -8.75 1.53 1.74
N PHE A 132 -8.76 0.27 2.18
CA PHE A 132 -8.77 -0.09 3.60
C PHE A 132 -7.59 -1.01 3.95
N LEU A 133 -7.00 -0.83 5.13
CA LEU A 133 -5.93 -1.70 5.63
C LEU A 133 -6.45 -2.98 6.31
N SER A 134 -7.76 -3.07 6.54
CA SER A 134 -8.41 -4.30 6.99
C SER A 134 -8.49 -5.35 5.88
N GLY A 135 -8.71 -6.62 6.24
CA GLY A 135 -8.91 -7.70 5.27
C GLY A 135 -7.64 -8.08 4.51
N LEU A 136 -6.45 -7.91 5.10
CA LEU A 136 -5.18 -8.38 4.51
C LEU A 136 -5.04 -9.90 4.57
N ASP A 137 -5.77 -10.53 5.48
CA ASP A 137 -5.90 -11.98 5.67
C ASP A 137 -6.74 -12.65 4.58
N ASN A 138 -7.57 -11.88 3.86
CA ASN A 138 -8.35 -12.34 2.73
C ASN A 138 -7.90 -11.64 1.43
N PRO A 139 -7.03 -12.27 0.62
CA PRO A 139 -6.54 -11.70 -0.64
C PRO A 139 -7.63 -11.41 -1.68
N ASP A 140 -8.82 -12.02 -1.54
CA ASP A 140 -9.94 -11.86 -2.47
C ASP A 140 -10.93 -10.76 -2.02
N ALA A 141 -10.65 -10.08 -0.89
CA ALA A 141 -11.49 -9.01 -0.37
C ALA A 141 -11.05 -7.63 -0.90
N HIS A 142 -11.89 -7.03 -1.75
CA HIS A 142 -11.67 -5.72 -2.37
C HIS A 142 -12.80 -4.75 -1.94
N PRO A 143 -12.75 -4.19 -0.71
CA PRO A 143 -13.88 -3.47 -0.12
C PRO A 143 -14.19 -2.10 -0.73
N THR A 144 -13.37 -1.60 -1.66
CA THR A 144 -13.59 -0.31 -2.34
C THR A 144 -13.58 -0.46 -3.85
N LEU A 145 -14.28 0.44 -4.54
CA LEU A 145 -14.28 0.46 -6.01
C LEU A 145 -12.86 0.62 -6.59
N ALA A 146 -12.03 1.49 -6.00
CA ALA A 146 -10.65 1.68 -6.44
C ALA A 146 -9.78 0.43 -6.24
N GLN A 147 -9.96 -0.32 -5.14
CA GLN A 147 -9.27 -1.59 -4.92
C GLN A 147 -9.69 -2.64 -5.95
N LYS A 148 -11.00 -2.77 -6.19
CA LYS A 148 -11.52 -3.70 -7.21
C LYS A 148 -11.00 -3.35 -8.60
N LEU A 149 -11.00 -2.06 -8.96
CA LEU A 149 -10.46 -1.57 -10.22
C LEU A 149 -8.97 -1.91 -10.39
N ALA A 150 -8.14 -1.66 -9.36
CA ALA A 150 -6.71 -2.01 -9.38
C ALA A 150 -6.49 -3.52 -9.49
N TYR A 151 -7.26 -4.31 -8.74
CA TYR A 151 -7.18 -5.76 -8.72
C TYR A 151 -7.51 -6.38 -10.09
N ASP A 152 -8.63 -5.96 -10.68
CA ASP A 152 -9.19 -6.52 -11.92
C ASP A 152 -8.42 -6.08 -13.17
N LEU A 153 -7.94 -4.82 -13.22
CA LEU A 153 -7.36 -4.27 -14.45
C LEU A 153 -5.84 -4.15 -14.44
N LEU A 154 -5.23 -3.84 -13.30
CA LEU A 154 -3.78 -3.61 -13.22
C LEU A 154 -3.03 -4.85 -12.73
N LEU A 155 -3.60 -5.56 -11.76
CA LEU A 155 -2.96 -6.73 -11.13
C LEU A 155 -3.50 -8.06 -11.65
N PHE A 156 -4.21 -8.08 -12.78
CA PHE A 156 -4.92 -9.27 -13.30
C PHE A 156 -4.03 -10.51 -13.49
N ALA A 157 -2.73 -10.30 -13.75
CA ALA A 157 -1.77 -11.38 -13.99
C ALA A 157 -1.08 -11.90 -12.71
N GLU A 158 -1.23 -11.22 -11.57
CA GLU A 158 -0.63 -11.66 -10.30
C GLU A 158 -1.54 -12.66 -9.58
N PRO A 159 -1.02 -13.76 -9.01
CA PRO A 159 -1.85 -14.66 -8.20
C PRO A 159 -2.28 -14.01 -6.87
N PRO A 160 -3.44 -14.38 -6.31
CA PRO A 160 -3.87 -13.89 -4.99
C PRO A 160 -2.81 -14.18 -3.92
N SER A 161 -2.33 -13.12 -3.26
CA SER A 161 -1.30 -13.19 -2.23
C SER A 161 -1.34 -11.94 -1.35
N LEU A 162 -0.75 -12.01 -0.15
CA LEU A 162 -0.59 -10.83 0.71
C LEU A 162 0.17 -9.70 -0.01
N ARG A 163 1.18 -10.05 -0.82
CA ARG A 163 1.94 -9.08 -1.63
C ARG A 163 1.02 -8.37 -2.61
N ARG A 164 0.20 -9.12 -3.38
CA ARG A 164 -0.77 -8.54 -4.33
C ARG A 164 -1.79 -7.66 -3.61
N ALA A 165 -2.30 -8.09 -2.45
CA ALA A 165 -3.25 -7.32 -1.65
C ALA A 165 -2.67 -5.98 -1.15
N LEU A 166 -1.39 -5.95 -0.77
CA LEU A 166 -0.71 -4.72 -0.40
C LEU A 166 -0.44 -3.81 -1.62
N ARG A 167 -0.03 -4.39 -2.75
CA ARG A 167 0.16 -3.67 -4.02
C ARG A 167 -1.13 -3.01 -4.51
N GLU A 168 -2.23 -3.73 -4.43
CA GLU A 168 -3.57 -3.23 -4.76
C GLU A 168 -3.89 -1.98 -3.94
N ARG A 169 -3.68 -2.00 -2.62
CA ARG A 169 -3.96 -0.84 -1.76
C ARG A 169 -3.13 0.37 -2.12
N ILE A 170 -1.86 0.16 -2.49
CA ILE A 170 -0.98 1.22 -3.00
C ILE A 170 -1.57 1.80 -4.30
N LEU A 171 -1.92 0.95 -5.26
CA LEU A 171 -2.50 1.38 -6.54
C LEU A 171 -3.84 2.08 -6.35
N ALA A 172 -4.72 1.56 -5.51
CA ALA A 172 -6.04 2.13 -5.23
C ALA A 172 -5.93 3.53 -4.60
N ALA A 173 -4.96 3.73 -3.71
CA ALA A 173 -4.64 5.05 -3.18
C ALA A 173 -4.16 6.01 -4.28
N GLN A 174 -3.26 5.55 -5.16
CA GLN A 174 -2.74 6.36 -6.28
C GLN A 174 -3.84 6.71 -7.30
N ILE A 175 -4.69 5.75 -7.65
CA ILE A 175 -5.84 5.91 -8.54
C ILE A 175 -6.76 7.00 -7.98
N THR A 176 -7.17 6.87 -6.72
CA THR A 176 -8.09 7.80 -6.08
C THR A 176 -7.49 9.20 -5.97
N SER A 177 -6.20 9.30 -5.66
CA SER A 177 -5.49 10.58 -5.56
C SER A 177 -5.29 11.26 -6.93
N ARG A 178 -5.11 10.50 -8.02
CA ARG A 178 -4.78 11.06 -9.34
C ARG A 178 -6.02 11.37 -10.18
N PHE A 179 -6.99 10.46 -10.22
CA PHE A 179 -8.17 10.56 -11.07
C PHE A 179 -9.37 11.16 -10.33
N GLY A 180 -9.37 11.11 -9.00
CA GLY A 180 -10.51 11.56 -8.19
C GLY A 180 -11.69 10.60 -8.25
N ARG A 181 -12.67 10.82 -7.37
CA ARG A 181 -13.79 9.88 -7.16
C ARG A 181 -14.76 9.77 -8.33
N GLN A 182 -14.99 10.83 -9.10
CA GLN A 182 -15.96 10.78 -10.18
C GLN A 182 -15.47 9.97 -11.39
N GLN A 183 -14.15 9.87 -11.56
CA GLN A 183 -13.54 9.10 -12.63
C GLN A 183 -13.33 7.63 -12.27
N VAL A 184 -13.24 7.32 -10.96
CA VAL A 184 -13.15 5.96 -10.40
C VAL A 184 -14.53 5.35 -10.29
#